data_AF-D1JGH7-F1
#
_entry.id   AF-D1JGH7-F1
#
_cell.length_a   1.000
_cell.length_b   1.000
_cell.length_c   1.000
_cell.angle_alpha   90.00
_cell.angle_beta   90.00
_cell.angle_gamma   90.00
#
_symmetry.space_group_name_H-M   'P 1'
#
loop_
_entity.id
_entity.type
_entity.pdbx_description
1 polymer ?
#
loop_
_entity_poly.entity_id
_entity_poly.type
_entity_poly.pdbx_seq_one_letter_code
_entity_poly.pdbx_strand_id
1 'polypeptide(L)' 'MPEETEQETRKRRIDPKLEASGWKLIKYHESKSLSSYLSHAIEEYPTSNGPVDYALVILTR' A
#
# COMPACT_ATOMS: atom_id res chain seq x y z
N MET A 1 22.60 -2.48 17.76
CA MET A 1 21.46 -1.65 17.30
C MET A 1 20.25 -2.55 17.36
N PRO A 2 19.09 -2.11 17.89
CA PRO A 2 17.88 -2.91 17.79
C PRO A 2 17.57 -3.16 16.32
N GLU A 3 17.15 -4.38 15.98
CA GLU A 3 16.69 -4.69 14.63
C GLU A 3 15.41 -3.90 14.35
N GLU A 4 15.32 -3.32 13.15
CA GLU A 4 14.10 -2.64 12.71
C GLU A 4 12.97 -3.68 12.61
N THR A 5 11.81 -3.35 13.16
CA THR A 5 10.61 -4.18 12.95
C THR A 5 10.23 -4.20 11.47
N GLU A 6 9.43 -5.20 11.07
CA GLU A 6 8.85 -5.24 9.72
C GLU A 6 8.15 -3.92 9.39
N GLN A 7 7.32 -3.42 10.30
CA GLN A 7 6.58 -2.18 10.12
C GLN A 7 7.51 -0.96 9.93
N GLU A 8 8.56 -0.84 10.75
CA GLU A 8 9.53 0.24 10.59
C GLU A 8 10.28 0.12 9.26
N THR A 9 10.66 -1.09 8.86
CA THR A 9 11.33 -1.35 7.58
C THR A 9 10.43 -0.95 6.40
N ARG A 10 9.17 -1.36 6.42
CA ARG A 10 8.15 -1.03 5.43
C ARG A 10 7.97 0.49 5.31
N LYS A 11 7.75 1.16 6.44
CA LYS A 11 7.55 2.63 6.49
C LYS A 11 8.79 3.43 6.10
N ARG A 12 9.99 3.02 6.50
CA ARG A 12 11.21 3.80 6.26
C ARG A 12 11.82 3.54 4.89
N ARG A 13 11.59 2.37 4.29
CA ARG A 13 12.32 1.93 3.09
C ARG A 13 11.41 1.62 1.89
N ILE A 14 10.17 1.21 2.11
CA ILE A 14 9.24 0.83 1.04
C ILE A 14 8.32 2.00 0.69
N ASP A 15 7.71 2.68 1.68
CA ASP A 15 6.86 3.85 1.42
C ASP A 15 7.54 4.88 0.50
N PRO A 16 8.79 5.33 0.77
CA PRO A 16 9.44 6.32 -0.09
C PRO A 16 9.69 5.83 -1.52
N LYS A 17 9.91 4.52 -1.70
CA LYS A 17 10.14 3.93 -3.03
C LYS A 17 8.84 3.85 -3.83
N LEU A 18 7.72 3.54 -3.18
CA LEU A 18 6.40 3.55 -3.80
C LEU A 18 6.04 4.98 -4.24
N GLU A 19 6.19 5.96 -3.35
CA GLU A 19 5.93 7.37 -3.67
C GLU A 19 6.83 7.89 -4.79
N ALA A 20 8.14 7.61 -4.73
CA ALA A 20 9.08 8.00 -5.77
C ALA A 20 8.78 7.34 -7.13
N SER A 21 8.12 6.18 -7.14
CA SER A 21 7.66 5.49 -8.34
C SER A 21 6.28 5.96 -8.82
N GLY A 22 5.71 7.00 -8.20
CA GLY A 22 4.44 7.60 -8.59
C GLY A 22 3.19 6.98 -7.94
N TRP A 23 3.35 6.04 -7.01
CA TRP A 23 2.22 5.45 -6.29
C TRP A 23 1.76 6.37 -5.17
N LYS A 24 0.44 6.60 -5.10
CA LYS A 24 -0.15 7.29 -3.94
C LYS A 24 -0.48 6.30 -2.82
N LEU A 25 0.21 6.42 -1.69
CA LEU A 25 -0.05 5.62 -0.50
C LEU A 25 -1.32 6.04 0.22
N ILE A 26 -2.18 5.06 0.54
CA ILE A 26 -3.40 5.25 1.33
C ILE A 26 -3.66 4.03 2.20
N LYS A 27 -4.39 4.20 3.31
CA LYS A 27 -4.93 3.06 4.07
C LYS A 27 -6.19 2.51 3.40
N TYR A 28 -6.40 1.20 3.53
CA TYR A 28 -7.66 0.58 3.11
C TYR A 28 -8.84 1.26 3.81
N HIS A 29 -9.93 1.43 3.05
CA HIS A 29 -11.19 1.95 3.54
C HIS A 29 -12.33 1.21 2.85
N GLU A 30 -13.14 0.49 3.62
CA GLU A 30 -14.17 -0.43 3.09
C GLU A 30 -15.19 0.24 2.17
N SER A 31 -15.54 1.51 2.42
CA SER A 31 -16.52 2.23 1.62
C SER A 31 -15.99 2.76 0.28
N LYS A 32 -14.69 2.62 -0.01
CA LYS A 32 -14.09 3.11 -1.25
C LYS A 32 -13.94 1.99 -2.27
N SER A 33 -14.59 2.15 -3.42
CA SER A 33 -14.41 1.26 -4.57
C SER A 33 -12.99 1.33 -5.13
N LEU A 34 -12.44 0.19 -5.54
CA LEU A 34 -11.14 0.12 -6.23
C LEU A 34 -11.13 0.94 -7.54
N SER A 35 -12.26 1.06 -8.22
CA SER A 35 -12.41 1.86 -9.44
C SER A 35 -12.19 3.36 -9.24
N SER A 36 -12.19 3.84 -7.99
CA SER A 36 -11.91 5.24 -7.65
C SER A 36 -10.41 5.57 -7.62
N TYR A 37 -9.54 4.57 -7.73
CA TYR A 37 -8.10 4.72 -7.65
C TYR A 37 -7.45 4.70 -9.04
N LEU A 38 -6.46 5.57 -9.24
CA LEU A 38 -5.71 5.69 -10.51
C LEU A 38 -4.36 4.97 -10.47
N SER A 39 -3.49 5.34 -9.53
CA SER A 39 -2.23 4.66 -9.23
C SER A 39 -2.00 4.77 -7.73
N HIS A 40 -2.55 3.82 -6.98
CA HIS A 40 -2.50 3.82 -5.50
C HIS A 40 -1.87 2.53 -4.97
N ALA A 41 -1.12 2.67 -3.88
CA ALA A 41 -0.70 1.56 -3.03
C ALA A 41 -1.57 1.61 -1.76
N ILE A 42 -2.42 0.60 -1.59
CA ILE A 42 -3.38 0.53 -0.48
C ILE A 42 -2.82 -0.35 0.63
N GLU A 43 -2.56 0.23 1.79
CA GLU A 43 -2.10 -0.51 2.97
C GLU A 43 -3.19 -1.40 3.56
N GLU A 44 -2.80 -2.59 4.01
CA GLU A 44 -3.64 -3.53 4.76
C GLU A 44 -4.92 -3.95 4.00
N TYR A 45 -4.82 -4.06 2.67
CA TYR A 45 -5.96 -4.47 1.85
C TYR A 45 -6.36 -5.92 2.16
N PRO A 46 -7.64 -6.21 2.46
CA PRO A 46 -8.07 -7.55 2.87
C PRO A 46 -8.05 -8.55 1.70
N THR A 47 -7.58 -9.77 1.98
CA THR A 47 -7.65 -10.93 1.07
C THR A 47 -8.19 -12.16 1.82
N SER A 48 -8.42 -13.26 1.12
CA SER A 48 -8.85 -14.53 1.76
C SER A 48 -7.83 -15.11 2.74
N ASN A 49 -6.55 -14.73 2.62
CA ASN A 49 -5.46 -15.24 3.46
C ASN A 49 -5.01 -14.22 4.52
N GLY A 50 -5.80 -13.17 4.75
CA GLY A 50 -5.45 -12.03 5.60
C GLY A 50 -5.08 -10.78 4.80
N PRO A 51 -4.87 -9.64 5.48
CA PRO A 51 -4.47 -8.40 4.82
C PRO A 51 -3.06 -8.50 4.24
N VAL A 52 -2.84 -7.84 3.11
CA VAL A 52 -1.51 -7.67 2.51
C VAL A 52 -0.90 -6.31 2.90
N ASP A 53 0.43 -6.21 2.88
CA ASP A 53 1.13 -4.95 3.15
C ASP A 53 0.69 -3.83 2.23
N TYR A 54 0.63 -4.12 0.92
CA TYR A 54 0.13 -3.20 -0.09
C TYR A 54 -0.61 -3.94 -1.20
N ALA A 55 -1.77 -3.42 -1.60
CA ALA A 55 -2.37 -3.70 -2.89
C ALA A 55 -2.06 -2.57 -3.88
N LEU A 56 -1.41 -2.89 -4.99
CA LEU A 56 -1.13 -1.94 -6.07
C LEU A 56 -2.30 -1.91 -7.04
N VAL A 57 -2.98 -0.76 -7.10
CA VAL A 57 -4.19 -0.59 -7.91
C VAL A 57 -3.90 0.45 -8.99
N ILE A 58 -4.02 0.01 -10.23
CA ILE A 58 -3.87 0.84 -11.41
C ILE A 58 -5.14 0.79 -12.26
N LEU A 59 -5.65 1.95 -12.67
CA LEU A 59 -6.69 2.02 -13.69
C LEU A 59 -6.02 1.95 -15.07
N THR A 60 -6.04 0.77 -15.69
CA THR A 60 -5.63 0.61 -17.08
C THR A 60 -6.71 1.16 -18.00
N ARG A 61 -6.34 2.05 -18.92
CA ARG A 61 -7.21 2.52 -20.01
C ARG A 61 -7.07 1.62 -21.23
#